data_AF-A0A7Y5FTT1-F1
#
_entry.id   AF-A0A7Y5FTT1-F1
#
_cell.length_a   1.000
_cell.length_b   1.000
_cell.length_c   1.000
_cell.angle_alpha   90.00
_cell.angle_beta   90.00
_cell.angle_gamma   90.00
#
_symmetry.space_group_name_H-M   'P 1'
#
loop_
_entity.id
_entity.type
_entity.pdbx_description
1 polymer ?
#
loop_
_entity_poly.entity_id
_entity_poly.type
_entity_poly.pdbx_seq_one_letter_code
_entity_poly.pdbx_strand_id
1 'polypeptide(L)'
;MPISSLLFSLLAGNNQLPQGFLDIISSLVTCSAFFILYAEIHYRFKFTPSRLFQRQPEIIADAPHRLPPNTPVPILIFLKDAHLFSCELVEVTVEAQLVKPLQPKDERAPLPTLTFQLLKSREAVNKPWWWRILYVKLPDDWLGWAQINVVIDYRVGRKKFRCCNDNYIGVSHAPLHVFLSGASLPSVPNYYYGDLHCHTNATSDQVEFGAPLEAMVALAQAQELSFFAATDHSYDLDDYPEDYLRNDPALRKWHDLQAAIRRLNDTHANFVILSGEEVSCGNARGRNVHFLILNHPHFIRGSGDSAERWLRTKPDHTIAEVLAMLTPQALAFAAHPAVLTPYLESLLLGRGHWDLMDLQHGRLNGVQFWNAGRRYEEEGLQQWRALLLQGRRMFAIAGSDAHGNFNRFRQITLPFMKMIEHHRHLFGSMRTAAYVDGKLQLDSLIAALHAGRACLTNGPLIDFSVVTPNGGLARMGDQLKTTGGMIMLNAVSSAEFGKLAYIKIWRGDLERREETTLYEETAFPHAFQHRVQLPLPSDYNHYYLRAEAITQRESFTVEQGASCRALTNPIWIEKQS
;
A
#
# COMPACT_ATOMS: atom_id res chain seq x y z
N MET A 1 -28.83 12.15 36.18
CA MET A 1 -28.07 12.17 37.46
C MET A 1 -26.58 12.26 37.10
N PRO A 2 -25.79 13.18 37.69
CA PRO A 2 -24.42 13.37 37.26
C PRO A 2 -23.51 12.28 37.84
N ILE A 3 -22.58 11.80 37.02
CA ILE A 3 -21.58 10.75 37.28
C ILE A 3 -20.66 11.08 38.48
N SER A 4 -20.71 12.31 39.00
CA SER A 4 -19.91 12.78 40.12
C SER A 4 -20.25 12.16 41.48
N SER A 5 -21.48 11.64 41.68
CA SER A 5 -21.85 11.01 42.96
C SER A 5 -21.37 9.55 43.08
N LEU A 6 -21.01 8.90 41.97
CA LEU A 6 -20.54 7.51 41.98
C LEU A 6 -19.04 7.39 42.29
N LEU A 7 -18.25 8.42 41.97
CA LEU A 7 -16.81 8.42 42.24
C LEU A 7 -16.47 8.67 43.72
N PHE A 8 -17.34 9.35 44.48
CA PHE A 8 -17.06 9.66 45.89
C PHE A 8 -17.39 8.52 46.86
N SER A 9 -18.21 7.53 46.47
CA SER A 9 -18.49 6.35 47.31
C SER A 9 -17.43 5.26 47.17
N LEU A 10 -16.52 5.35 46.19
CA LEU A 10 -15.48 4.34 45.92
C LEU A 10 -14.18 4.56 46.72
N LEU A 11 -14.04 5.69 47.43
CA LEU A 11 -12.88 5.99 48.28
C LEU A 11 -13.09 5.64 49.77
N ALA A 12 -14.24 5.07 50.13
CA ALA A 12 -14.54 4.66 51.50
C ALA A 12 -14.82 3.14 51.56
N GLY A 13 -13.75 2.35 51.63
CA GLY A 13 -13.73 1.03 52.28
C GLY A 13 -14.47 -0.13 51.61
N ASN A 14 -13.71 -1.19 51.31
CA ASN A 14 -14.14 -2.57 51.07
C ASN A 14 -15.38 -2.79 50.18
N ASN A 15 -15.15 -3.08 48.90
CA ASN A 15 -15.77 -4.24 48.25
C ASN A 15 -15.04 -4.55 46.93
N GLN A 16 -14.98 -5.85 46.61
CA GLN A 16 -14.42 -6.39 45.37
C GLN A 16 -15.01 -5.67 44.15
N LEU A 17 -14.14 -5.22 43.24
CA LEU A 17 -14.55 -4.69 41.94
C LEU A 17 -15.42 -5.74 41.22
N PRO A 18 -16.54 -5.34 40.58
CA PRO A 18 -17.34 -6.27 39.79
C PRO A 18 -16.46 -6.91 38.72
N GLN A 19 -16.58 -8.22 38.48
CA GLN A 19 -15.81 -8.97 37.48
C GLN A 19 -15.78 -8.22 36.12
N GLY A 20 -16.90 -7.60 35.73
CA GLY A 20 -17.01 -6.81 34.49
C GLY A 20 -16.15 -5.53 34.43
N PHE A 21 -15.75 -4.93 35.55
CA PHE A 21 -14.87 -3.75 35.56
C PHE A 21 -13.39 -4.15 35.41
N LEU A 22 -13.02 -5.31 35.95
CA LEU A 22 -11.72 -5.93 35.70
C LEU A 22 -11.64 -6.49 34.28
N ASP A 23 -12.74 -6.95 33.70
CA ASP A 23 -12.80 -7.36 32.28
C ASP A 23 -12.68 -6.17 31.33
N ILE A 24 -13.21 -4.98 31.68
CA ILE A 24 -13.03 -3.74 30.91
C ILE A 24 -11.57 -3.27 30.97
N ILE A 25 -10.94 -3.30 32.14
CA ILE A 25 -9.53 -2.90 32.32
C ILE A 25 -8.58 -3.96 31.74
N SER A 26 -8.88 -5.25 31.88
CA SER A 26 -8.11 -6.34 31.27
C SER A 26 -8.27 -6.33 29.74
N SER A 27 -9.45 -6.02 29.21
CA SER A 27 -9.67 -5.86 27.77
C SER A 27 -8.96 -4.61 27.21
N LEU A 28 -8.76 -3.57 28.02
CA LEU A 28 -7.96 -2.39 27.64
C LEU A 28 -6.45 -2.66 27.63
N VAL A 29 -5.97 -3.73 28.28
CA VAL A 29 -4.54 -4.02 28.46
C VAL A 29 -3.99 -5.06 27.48
N THR A 30 -4.84 -5.85 26.80
CA THR A 30 -4.42 -6.85 25.78
C THR A 30 -4.87 -6.58 24.35
N CYS A 31 -5.53 -5.45 24.06
CA CYS A 31 -6.08 -5.17 22.73
C CYS A 31 -5.19 -4.27 21.88
N SER A 32 -4.37 -4.88 21.01
CA SER A 32 -3.78 -4.19 19.86
C SER A 32 -4.78 -4.20 18.70
N ALA A 33 -5.53 -3.11 18.55
CA ALA A 33 -6.35 -2.84 17.38
C ALA A 33 -5.43 -2.41 16.22
N PHE A 34 -5.58 -3.03 15.06
CA PHE A 34 -4.80 -2.70 13.87
C PHE A 34 -5.70 -1.86 12.97
N PHE A 35 -5.69 -0.56 13.23
CA PHE A 35 -5.82 0.39 12.14
C PHE A 35 -4.52 0.29 11.28
N ILE A 36 -4.36 0.88 10.08
CA ILE A 36 -3.11 0.83 9.27
C ILE A 36 -2.59 2.22 8.78
N LEU A 37 -1.91 3.10 9.54
CA LEU A 37 -1.96 4.58 9.27
C LEU A 37 -0.74 5.42 9.70
N TYR A 38 -0.52 6.65 9.18
CA TYR A 38 0.22 7.71 9.92
C TYR A 38 -0.65 8.21 11.09
N ALA A 39 -0.03 8.66 12.18
CA ALA A 39 -0.74 8.82 13.44
C ALA A 39 -1.20 10.26 13.71
N GLU A 40 -2.52 10.49 13.82
CA GLU A 40 -3.07 11.77 14.29
C GLU A 40 -2.88 11.98 15.81
N ILE A 41 -1.90 12.80 16.21
CA ILE A 41 -1.58 12.97 17.64
C ILE A 41 -2.36 14.10 18.34
N HIS A 42 -3.02 15.00 17.61
CA HIS A 42 -3.68 16.17 18.18
C HIS A 42 -5.16 15.97 18.49
N TYR A 43 -5.82 14.98 17.88
CA TYR A 43 -7.16 14.59 18.27
C TYR A 43 -7.20 14.10 19.73
N ARG A 44 -8.23 14.54 20.47
CA ARG A 44 -8.52 14.09 21.84
C ARG A 44 -9.97 14.38 22.21
N PHE A 45 -10.59 13.49 22.97
CA PHE A 45 -11.88 13.83 23.59
C PHE A 45 -11.71 14.97 24.59
N LYS A 46 -12.78 15.73 24.75
CA LYS A 46 -12.82 16.82 25.71
C LYS A 46 -12.55 16.26 27.12
N PHE A 47 -11.51 16.80 27.77
CA PHE A 47 -11.05 16.42 29.12
C PHE A 47 -10.38 15.04 29.26
N THR A 48 -10.12 14.30 28.18
CA THR A 48 -9.33 13.07 28.28
C THR A 48 -7.83 13.36 28.16
N PRO A 49 -6.99 12.85 29.07
CA PRO A 49 -5.54 12.94 28.90
C PRO A 49 -5.10 12.09 27.70
N SER A 50 -4.08 12.55 26.99
CA SER A 50 -3.42 11.81 25.92
C SER A 50 -1.92 11.81 26.18
N ARG A 51 -1.30 10.63 26.12
CA ARG A 51 0.15 10.42 26.18
C ARG A 51 0.85 10.73 24.85
N LEU A 52 0.09 10.77 23.75
CA LEU A 52 0.59 11.07 22.42
C LEU A 52 0.51 12.57 22.09
N PHE A 53 -0.43 13.29 22.73
CA PHE A 53 -0.67 14.70 22.45
C PHE A 53 0.54 15.59 22.79
N GLN A 54 0.90 16.44 21.84
CA GLN A 54 1.96 17.43 21.99
C GLN A 54 1.46 18.84 21.70
N ARG A 55 2.14 19.84 22.28
CA ARG A 55 1.91 21.26 21.98
C ARG A 55 2.95 21.77 20.99
N GLN A 56 3.11 21.02 19.91
CA GLN A 56 4.09 21.20 18.85
C GLN A 56 3.40 20.80 17.55
N PRO A 57 3.77 21.33 16.38
CA PRO A 57 3.29 20.75 15.14
C PRO A 57 3.77 19.31 15.06
N GLU A 58 3.02 18.47 14.38
CA GLU A 58 3.42 17.10 14.14
C GLU A 58 4.45 17.11 13.00
N ILE A 59 5.65 16.60 13.27
CA ILE A 59 6.79 16.67 12.35
C ILE A 59 7.18 15.25 11.98
N ILE A 60 7.22 14.98 10.68
CA ILE A 60 7.68 13.72 10.10
C ILE A 60 8.68 14.02 9.00
N ALA A 61 9.77 13.27 8.98
CA ALA A 61 10.65 13.13 7.85
C ALA A 61 10.63 11.67 7.36
N ASP A 62 10.55 11.52 6.05
CA ASP A 62 10.47 10.21 5.41
C ASP A 62 11.25 10.22 4.08
N ALA A 63 11.53 9.03 3.56
CA ALA A 63 12.29 8.82 2.35
C ALA A 63 11.83 7.54 1.64
N PRO A 64 12.02 7.40 0.32
CA PRO A 64 11.73 6.13 -0.34
C PRO A 64 12.59 4.99 0.22
N HIS A 65 12.04 3.78 0.33
CA HIS A 65 12.77 2.60 0.82
C HIS A 65 13.81 2.04 -0.19
N ARG A 66 13.81 2.51 -1.43
CA ARG A 66 14.77 2.15 -2.48
C ARG A 66 15.02 3.31 -3.44
N LEU A 67 16.16 3.29 -4.12
CA LEU A 67 16.46 4.20 -5.23
C LEU A 67 17.22 3.45 -6.34
N PRO A 68 16.96 3.76 -7.62
CA PRO A 68 17.80 3.31 -8.72
C PRO A 68 19.13 4.09 -8.75
N PRO A 69 20.07 3.67 -9.63
CA PRO A 69 21.33 4.37 -9.83
C PRO A 69 21.15 5.87 -10.08
N ASN A 70 22.14 6.64 -9.62
CA ASN A 70 22.29 8.08 -9.89
C ASN A 70 21.14 8.98 -9.42
N THR A 71 20.18 8.46 -8.64
CA THR A 71 19.03 9.23 -8.18
C THR A 71 19.31 9.86 -6.81
N PRO A 72 19.16 11.18 -6.64
CA PRO A 72 19.29 11.81 -5.33
C PRO A 72 18.16 11.33 -4.42
N VAL A 73 18.44 11.16 -3.12
CA VAL A 73 17.42 10.79 -2.13
C VAL A 73 16.46 11.96 -1.94
N PRO A 74 15.16 11.83 -2.26
CA PRO A 74 14.17 12.80 -1.86
C PRO A 74 13.81 12.58 -0.38
N ILE A 75 14.10 13.58 0.45
CA ILE A 75 13.71 13.62 1.86
C ILE A 75 12.44 14.45 1.97
N LEU A 76 11.32 13.80 2.23
CA LEU A 76 10.07 14.47 2.56
C LEU A 76 10.19 14.99 3.99
N ILE A 77 9.87 16.26 4.20
CA ILE A 77 9.66 16.87 5.51
C ILE A 77 8.22 17.36 5.52
N PHE A 78 7.46 16.88 6.48
CA PHE A 78 6.04 17.08 6.60
C PHE A 78 5.72 17.63 7.98
N LEU A 79 4.99 18.75 8.01
CA LEU A 79 4.53 19.44 9.20
C LEU A 79 3.00 19.55 9.15
N LYS A 80 2.33 18.91 10.10
CA LYS A 80 0.89 19.02 10.30
C LYS A 80 0.56 19.88 11.52
N ASP A 81 -0.58 20.57 11.46
CA ASP A 81 -1.15 21.39 12.53
C ASP A 81 -0.27 22.55 13.01
N ALA A 82 0.64 23.04 12.16
CA ALA A 82 1.44 24.22 12.46
C ALA A 82 0.60 25.51 12.53
N HIS A 83 -0.63 25.54 12.01
CA HIS A 83 -1.59 26.62 12.26
C HIS A 83 -2.05 26.70 13.73
N LEU A 84 -2.08 25.57 14.46
CA LEU A 84 -2.40 25.51 15.89
C LEU A 84 -1.14 25.71 16.74
N PHE A 85 0.00 25.20 16.26
CA PHE A 85 1.28 25.23 16.95
C PHE A 85 2.37 25.86 16.06
N SER A 86 2.20 27.13 15.70
CA SER A 86 3.12 27.86 14.82
C SER A 86 4.57 27.68 15.23
N CYS A 87 5.40 27.33 14.26
CA CYS A 87 6.81 27.08 14.48
C CYS A 87 7.71 27.83 13.48
N GLU A 88 8.99 27.94 13.83
CA GLU A 88 10.06 28.34 12.92
C GLU A 88 10.99 27.13 12.74
N LEU A 89 11.12 26.63 11.52
CA LEU A 89 12.17 25.69 11.14
C LEU A 89 13.50 26.44 11.13
N VAL A 90 14.46 25.98 11.92
CA VAL A 90 15.76 26.65 12.10
C VAL A 90 16.83 26.00 11.24
N GLU A 91 16.92 24.68 11.29
CA GLU A 91 17.91 23.89 10.55
C GLU A 91 17.34 22.50 10.26
N VAL A 92 17.71 21.96 9.09
CA VAL A 92 17.47 20.57 8.74
C VAL A 92 18.80 19.98 8.30
N THR A 93 19.22 18.93 9.01
CA THR A 93 20.46 18.22 8.76
C THR A 93 20.16 16.77 8.45
N VAL A 94 20.75 16.24 7.38
CA VAL A 94 20.65 14.83 7.01
C VAL A 94 22.00 14.16 7.24
N GLU A 95 21.99 13.09 8.03
CA GLU A 95 23.13 12.21 8.24
C GLU A 95 22.86 10.91 7.48
N ALA A 96 23.71 10.61 6.49
CA ALA A 96 23.62 9.40 5.70
C ALA A 96 24.84 8.50 5.97
N GLN A 97 24.59 7.23 6.25
CA GLN A 97 25.64 6.23 6.50
C GLN A 97 25.39 5.00 5.63
N LEU A 98 26.38 4.57 4.85
CA LEU A 98 26.33 3.26 4.21
C LEU A 98 26.52 2.19 5.29
N VAL A 99 25.62 1.22 5.43
CA VAL A 99 25.69 0.21 6.51
C VAL A 99 25.91 -1.22 6.02
N LYS A 100 25.53 -1.52 4.76
CA LYS A 100 25.76 -2.84 4.15
C LYS A 100 26.03 -2.69 2.65
N PRO A 101 27.30 -2.49 2.25
CA PRO A 101 27.65 -2.39 0.84
C PRO A 101 27.40 -3.71 0.10
N LEU A 102 26.96 -3.64 -1.17
CA LEU A 102 26.82 -4.83 -2.03
C LEU A 102 28.18 -5.47 -2.38
N GLN A 103 29.23 -4.66 -2.46
CA GLN A 103 30.60 -5.09 -2.72
C GLN A 103 31.54 -4.38 -1.73
N PRO A 104 31.78 -4.93 -0.53
CA PRO A 104 32.72 -4.34 0.41
C PRO A 104 34.13 -4.37 -0.21
N LYS A 105 34.76 -3.19 -0.35
CA LYS A 105 36.16 -3.09 -0.80
C LYS A 105 37.14 -3.59 0.28
N ASP A 106 36.77 -3.40 1.56
CA ASP A 106 37.49 -3.88 2.74
C ASP A 106 36.48 -4.04 3.89
N GLU A 107 36.34 -5.25 4.44
CA GLU A 107 35.39 -5.54 5.54
C GLU A 107 35.75 -4.85 6.87
N ARG A 108 36.99 -4.36 7.02
CA ARG A 108 37.47 -3.71 8.25
C ARG A 108 37.48 -2.19 8.16
N ALA A 109 37.27 -1.61 6.98
CA ALA A 109 37.24 -0.16 6.82
C ALA A 109 35.96 0.43 7.47
N PRO A 110 36.06 1.58 8.16
CA PRO A 110 34.88 2.26 8.67
C PRO A 110 33.97 2.64 7.49
N LEU A 111 32.68 2.33 7.62
CA LEU A 111 31.74 2.66 6.55
C LEU A 111 31.52 4.18 6.46
N PRO A 112 31.42 4.73 5.25
CA PRO A 112 31.40 6.17 5.05
C PRO A 112 30.10 6.79 5.61
N THR A 113 30.25 7.96 6.23
CA THR A 113 29.15 8.77 6.75
C THR A 113 29.27 10.19 6.18
N LEU A 114 28.15 10.76 5.75
CA LEU A 114 28.06 12.10 5.19
C LEU A 114 26.97 12.90 5.91
N THR A 115 27.22 14.19 6.09
CA THR A 115 26.27 15.12 6.71
C THR A 115 25.95 16.26 5.75
N PHE A 116 24.67 16.57 5.61
CA PHE A 116 24.16 17.59 4.70
C PHE A 116 23.26 18.57 5.46
N GLN A 117 23.55 19.88 5.37
CA GLN A 117 22.63 20.92 5.82
C GLN A 117 21.75 21.35 4.64
N LEU A 118 20.44 21.09 4.73
CA LEU A 118 19.53 21.23 3.58
C LEU A 118 18.69 22.50 3.61
N LEU A 119 18.50 23.09 4.79
CA LEU A 119 17.72 24.33 4.93
C LEU A 119 18.63 25.55 4.69
N LYS A 120 18.31 26.35 3.67
CA LYS A 120 19.10 27.55 3.30
C LYS A 120 18.89 28.73 4.24
N SER A 121 17.71 28.84 4.82
CA SER A 121 17.32 29.91 5.72
C SER A 121 16.19 29.44 6.63
N ARG A 122 16.06 30.07 7.80
CA ARG A 122 14.94 29.80 8.70
C ARG A 122 13.60 30.07 8.03
N GLU A 123 12.58 29.31 8.40
CA GLU A 123 11.26 29.40 7.79
C GLU A 123 10.15 29.36 8.84
N ALA A 124 9.30 30.37 8.85
CA ALA A 124 8.08 30.36 9.65
C ALA A 124 7.02 29.47 8.98
N VAL A 125 6.45 28.55 9.76
CA VAL A 125 5.42 27.62 9.33
C VAL A 125 4.20 27.77 10.22
N ASN A 126 3.06 28.11 9.61
CA ASN A 126 1.79 28.39 10.29
C ASN A 126 0.58 27.83 9.51
N LYS A 127 0.78 26.75 8.76
CA LYS A 127 -0.24 26.12 7.91
C LYS A 127 -0.78 24.85 8.55
N PRO A 128 -2.01 24.41 8.23
CA PRO A 128 -2.50 23.09 8.64
C PRO A 128 -1.68 21.97 8.02
N TRP A 129 -1.27 22.16 6.77
CA TRP A 129 -0.45 21.23 6.00
C TRP A 129 0.72 21.99 5.39
N TRP A 130 1.94 21.66 5.80
CA TRP A 130 3.17 22.17 5.20
C TRP A 130 4.09 21.00 4.86
N TRP A 131 4.72 21.05 3.70
CA TRP A 131 5.68 20.03 3.32
C TRP A 131 6.72 20.56 2.34
N ARG A 132 7.88 19.89 2.30
CA ARG A 132 8.92 20.07 1.30
C ARG A 132 9.65 18.77 1.02
N ILE A 133 10.18 18.66 -0.19
CA ILE A 133 11.15 17.64 -0.54
C ILE A 133 12.51 18.29 -0.66
N LEU A 134 13.48 17.80 0.11
CA LEU A 134 14.87 18.21 0.03
C LEU A 134 15.69 17.04 -0.54
N TYR A 135 16.53 17.32 -1.53
CA TYR A 135 17.25 16.28 -2.26
C TYR A 135 18.69 16.14 -1.74
N VAL A 136 19.08 14.91 -1.43
CA VAL A 136 20.44 14.56 -1.00
C VAL A 136 21.11 13.72 -2.08
N LYS A 137 22.18 14.24 -2.68
CA LYS A 137 22.99 13.46 -3.62
C LYS A 137 24.06 12.69 -2.85
N LEU A 138 23.86 11.37 -2.74
CA LEU A 138 24.87 10.45 -2.21
C LEU A 138 25.90 10.10 -3.32
N PRO A 139 27.11 9.62 -2.95
CA PRO A 139 28.11 9.18 -3.91
C PRO A 139 27.58 8.08 -4.84
N ASP A 140 27.89 8.16 -6.13
CA ASP A 140 27.37 7.22 -7.13
C ASP A 140 27.89 5.77 -6.94
N ASP A 141 28.98 5.60 -6.18
CA ASP A 141 29.55 4.29 -5.83
C ASP A 141 28.96 3.67 -4.55
N TRP A 142 28.05 4.36 -3.85
CA TRP A 142 27.31 3.78 -2.73
C TRP A 142 26.23 2.84 -3.25
N LEU A 143 26.46 1.53 -3.08
CA LEU A 143 25.54 0.47 -3.46
C LEU A 143 25.22 -0.41 -2.26
N GLY A 144 23.94 -0.66 -1.98
CA GLY A 144 23.47 -1.44 -0.84
C GLY A 144 22.65 -0.63 0.17
N TRP A 145 22.63 -1.04 1.43
CA TRP A 145 21.79 -0.37 2.43
C TRP A 145 22.47 0.86 3.00
N ALA A 146 21.77 1.99 2.93
CA ALA A 146 22.09 3.21 3.64
C ALA A 146 21.08 3.48 4.75
N GLN A 147 21.57 4.00 5.88
CA GLN A 147 20.78 4.58 6.94
C GLN A 147 20.76 6.10 6.78
N ILE A 148 19.59 6.70 6.96
CA ILE A 148 19.38 8.14 6.85
C ILE A 148 18.70 8.64 8.10
N ASN A 149 19.32 9.58 8.80
CA ASN A 149 18.72 10.35 9.88
C ASN A 149 18.45 11.78 9.42
N VAL A 150 17.26 12.29 9.69
CA VAL A 150 16.88 13.67 9.42
C VAL A 150 16.70 14.38 10.75
N VAL A 151 17.67 15.20 11.12
CA VAL A 151 17.66 16.00 12.33
C VAL A 151 17.05 17.36 12.02
N ILE A 152 15.97 17.70 12.72
CA ILE A 152 15.23 18.95 12.52
C ILE A 152 15.31 19.77 13.80
N ASP A 153 15.93 20.93 13.71
CA ASP A 153 15.93 21.95 14.76
C ASP A 153 14.84 22.98 14.46
N TYR A 154 13.97 23.22 15.43
CA TYR A 154 12.83 24.12 15.27
C TYR A 154 12.49 24.86 16.55
N ARG A 155 11.62 25.88 16.44
CA ARG A 155 11.16 26.69 17.56
C ARG A 155 9.65 26.77 17.59
N VAL A 156 9.07 26.60 18.77
CA VAL A 156 7.66 26.93 19.04
C VAL A 156 7.65 28.08 20.04
N GLY A 157 7.32 29.27 19.56
CA GLY A 157 7.50 30.53 20.29
C GLY A 157 8.98 30.77 20.68
N ARG A 158 9.25 30.83 21.99
CA ARG A 158 10.62 31.08 22.51
C ARG A 158 11.40 29.79 22.79
N LYS A 159 10.75 28.63 22.78
CA LYS A 159 11.38 27.34 23.10
C LYS A 159 12.01 26.76 21.85
N LYS A 160 13.19 26.15 22.01
CA LYS A 160 13.90 25.41 20.96
C LYS A 160 13.67 23.92 21.17
N PHE A 161 13.48 23.20 20.08
CA PHE A 161 13.27 21.76 20.04
C PHE A 161 14.15 21.15 18.95
N ARG A 162 14.46 19.88 19.13
CA ARG A 162 15.16 19.04 18.17
C ARG A 162 14.45 17.70 18.10
N CYS A 163 14.22 17.20 16.90
CA CYS A 163 13.74 15.83 16.69
C CYS A 163 14.58 15.14 15.60
N CYS A 164 14.54 13.80 15.59
CA CYS A 164 15.22 12.97 14.59
C CYS A 164 14.17 12.09 13.91
N ASN A 165 14.03 12.24 12.59
CA ASN A 165 13.04 11.58 11.73
C ASN A 165 11.58 11.90 12.03
N ASP A 166 11.18 12.07 13.29
CA ASP A 166 9.85 12.50 13.70
C ASP A 166 9.90 13.03 15.14
N ASN A 167 8.85 13.74 15.56
CA ASN A 167 8.72 14.19 16.95
C ASN A 167 7.72 13.36 17.77
N TYR A 168 7.36 12.14 17.35
CA TYR A 168 6.36 11.34 18.04
C TYR A 168 6.80 10.83 19.42
N ILE A 169 5.85 10.54 20.30
CA ILE A 169 6.15 9.99 21.62
C ILE A 169 6.05 8.46 21.57
N GLY A 170 7.08 7.78 22.07
CA GLY A 170 7.05 6.34 22.32
C GLY A 170 7.39 5.46 21.10
N VAL A 171 7.97 6.06 20.05
CA VAL A 171 8.56 5.36 18.90
C VAL A 171 10.10 5.40 18.99
N SER A 172 10.81 4.63 18.16
CA SER A 172 12.28 4.52 18.26
C SER A 172 13.05 5.71 17.69
N HIS A 173 12.46 6.45 16.76
CA HIS A 173 13.15 7.46 15.93
C HIS A 173 14.35 6.89 15.15
N ALA A 174 14.43 5.56 14.98
CA ALA A 174 15.56 4.89 14.33
C ALA A 174 15.81 5.42 12.90
N PRO A 175 16.99 5.23 12.32
CA PRO A 175 17.29 5.70 10.97
C PRO A 175 16.34 5.12 9.91
N LEU A 176 16.02 5.92 8.89
CA LEU A 176 15.34 5.46 7.67
C LEU A 176 16.31 4.55 6.88
N HIS A 177 15.83 3.45 6.33
CA HIS A 177 16.61 2.47 5.58
C HIS A 177 16.33 2.57 4.08
N VAL A 178 17.31 3.00 3.29
CA VAL A 178 17.18 3.15 1.84
C VAL A 178 18.12 2.16 1.15
N PHE A 179 17.56 1.33 0.27
CA PHE A 179 18.38 0.49 -0.60
C PHE A 179 18.83 1.27 -1.84
N LEU A 180 20.13 1.49 -1.97
CA LEU A 180 20.77 2.13 -3.11
C LEU A 180 21.12 1.06 -4.15
N SER A 181 20.32 0.97 -5.21
CA SER A 181 20.43 -0.09 -6.19
C SER A 181 21.45 0.23 -7.27
N GLY A 182 22.18 -0.80 -7.72
CA GLY A 182 23.06 -0.72 -8.88
C GLY A 182 22.32 -0.88 -10.22
N ALA A 183 21.01 -1.11 -10.19
CA ALA A 183 20.18 -1.28 -11.38
C ALA A 183 18.77 -0.69 -11.17
N SER A 184 18.08 -0.42 -12.26
CA SER A 184 16.65 -0.15 -12.26
C SER A 184 15.84 -1.36 -11.79
N LEU A 185 14.55 -1.15 -11.50
CA LEU A 185 13.59 -2.24 -11.32
C LEU A 185 13.67 -3.23 -12.50
N PRO A 186 13.51 -4.55 -12.27
CA PRO A 186 13.46 -5.54 -13.34
C PRO A 186 12.47 -5.11 -14.41
N SER A 187 12.88 -5.01 -15.67
CA SER A 187 12.04 -4.42 -16.71
C SER A 187 12.00 -5.27 -17.97
N VAL A 188 10.83 -5.23 -18.61
CA VAL A 188 10.52 -5.75 -19.94
C VAL A 188 9.76 -4.62 -20.65
N PRO A 189 9.93 -4.40 -21.97
CA PRO A 189 9.19 -3.35 -22.67
C PRO A 189 7.69 -3.39 -22.39
N ASN A 190 7.09 -2.21 -22.29
CA ASN A 190 5.65 -2.00 -22.09
C ASN A 190 5.10 -2.40 -20.71
N TYR A 191 5.95 -2.81 -19.75
CA TYR A 191 5.55 -2.97 -18.36
C TYR A 191 5.80 -1.69 -17.56
N TYR A 192 4.78 -1.30 -16.80
CA TYR A 192 4.81 -0.15 -15.92
C TYR A 192 4.45 -0.60 -14.51
N TYR A 193 5.26 -0.18 -13.52
CA TYR A 193 5.03 -0.51 -12.12
C TYR A 193 4.13 0.52 -11.46
N GLY A 194 3.23 0.06 -10.59
CA GLY A 194 2.51 0.95 -9.71
C GLY A 194 1.93 0.30 -8.47
N ASP A 195 1.41 1.16 -7.61
CA ASP A 195 0.80 0.80 -6.34
C ASP A 195 -0.72 1.10 -6.41
N LEU A 196 -1.56 0.07 -6.42
CA LEU A 196 -3.01 0.23 -6.64
C LEU A 196 -3.84 0.41 -5.37
N HIS A 197 -3.19 0.55 -4.22
CA HIS A 197 -3.88 0.81 -2.96
C HIS A 197 -2.97 1.70 -2.08
N CYS A 198 -3.25 3.00 -2.03
CA CYS A 198 -2.56 3.93 -1.14
C CYS A 198 -3.42 5.16 -0.82
N HIS A 199 -3.11 5.82 0.28
CA HIS A 199 -3.89 6.92 0.85
C HIS A 199 -3.08 8.20 0.83
N THR A 200 -3.75 9.28 0.41
CA THR A 200 -3.20 10.60 0.20
C THR A 200 -3.60 11.51 1.35
N ASN A 201 -3.22 12.78 1.28
CA ASN A 201 -3.63 13.79 2.26
C ASN A 201 -5.15 14.07 2.26
N ALA A 202 -5.94 13.42 1.41
CA ALA A 202 -7.39 13.48 1.49
C ALA A 202 -7.93 12.58 2.62
N THR A 203 -7.29 11.44 2.89
CA THR A 203 -7.45 10.70 4.14
C THR A 203 -6.94 11.54 5.30
N SER A 204 -7.81 11.90 6.24
CA SER A 204 -7.49 12.72 7.41
C SER A 204 -8.65 12.68 8.41
N ASP A 205 -8.53 11.88 9.46
CA ASP A 205 -9.55 11.70 10.50
C ASP A 205 -8.97 11.81 11.95
N GLN A 206 -9.65 11.22 12.93
CA GLN A 206 -9.27 11.25 14.35
C GLN A 206 -8.05 10.41 14.73
N VAL A 207 -7.65 9.46 13.89
CA VAL A 207 -6.58 8.50 14.13
C VAL A 207 -5.54 8.47 13.00
N GLU A 208 -5.90 8.92 11.80
CA GLU A 208 -5.08 8.88 10.58
C GLU A 208 -4.99 10.17 9.80
N PHE A 209 -3.93 10.22 8.99
CA PHE A 209 -3.92 11.01 7.77
C PHE A 209 -2.94 10.41 6.74
N GLY A 210 -3.02 10.82 5.46
CA GLY A 210 -2.09 10.39 4.42
C GLY A 210 -1.07 11.45 3.96
N ALA A 211 -0.14 11.06 3.08
CA ALA A 211 0.90 11.96 2.58
C ALA A 211 0.39 12.93 1.49
N PRO A 212 0.99 14.13 1.35
CA PRO A 212 0.66 15.06 0.27
C PRO A 212 0.75 14.44 -1.13
N LEU A 213 -0.31 14.57 -1.93
CA LEU A 213 -0.41 13.94 -3.26
C LEU A 213 0.79 14.26 -4.17
N GLU A 214 1.19 15.52 -4.26
CA GLU A 214 2.36 15.93 -5.05
C GLU A 214 3.67 15.32 -4.54
N ALA A 215 3.81 15.15 -3.22
CA ALA A 215 4.99 14.51 -2.65
C ALA A 215 5.01 13.01 -3.00
N MET A 216 3.85 12.34 -2.96
CA MET A 216 3.73 10.95 -3.37
C MET A 216 4.18 10.74 -4.81
N VAL A 217 3.83 11.63 -5.76
CA VAL A 217 4.33 11.55 -7.15
C VAL A 217 5.85 11.58 -7.20
N ALA A 218 6.48 12.53 -6.52
CA ALA A 218 7.94 12.67 -6.52
C ALA A 218 8.65 11.45 -5.91
N LEU A 219 8.12 10.91 -4.79
CA LEU A 219 8.69 9.73 -4.16
C LEU A 219 8.42 8.44 -4.97
N ALA A 220 7.25 8.32 -5.59
CA ALA A 220 6.92 7.22 -6.51
C ALA A 220 7.90 7.18 -7.69
N GLN A 221 8.14 8.32 -8.33
CA GLN A 221 9.08 8.44 -9.45
C GLN A 221 10.51 8.12 -9.03
N ALA A 222 10.94 8.56 -7.84
CA ALA A 222 12.26 8.23 -7.30
C ALA A 222 12.45 6.72 -7.06
N GLN A 223 11.34 5.98 -6.89
CA GLN A 223 11.32 4.52 -6.76
C GLN A 223 11.01 3.78 -8.07
N GLU A 224 11.01 4.49 -9.21
CA GLU A 224 10.69 3.95 -10.54
C GLU A 224 9.26 3.38 -10.67
N LEU A 225 8.34 3.85 -9.84
CA LEU A 225 6.92 3.66 -10.12
C LEU A 225 6.50 4.61 -11.25
N SER A 226 5.59 4.12 -12.08
CA SER A 226 4.99 4.86 -13.19
C SER A 226 3.54 5.25 -12.90
N PHE A 227 2.90 4.64 -11.90
CA PHE A 227 1.58 5.03 -11.45
C PHE A 227 1.31 4.68 -10.00
N PHE A 228 0.27 5.28 -9.42
CA PHE A 228 -0.42 4.75 -8.23
C PHE A 228 -1.91 5.06 -8.30
N ALA A 229 -2.72 4.39 -7.48
CA ALA A 229 -4.12 4.73 -7.27
C ALA A 229 -4.29 5.46 -5.93
N ALA A 230 -4.84 6.67 -5.98
CA ALA A 230 -5.26 7.40 -4.78
C ALA A 230 -6.60 6.82 -4.33
N THR A 231 -6.59 5.99 -3.29
CA THR A 231 -7.75 5.22 -2.81
C THR A 231 -8.09 5.59 -1.37
N ASP A 232 -8.17 6.90 -1.12
CA ASP A 232 -8.58 7.43 0.18
C ASP A 232 -9.95 6.87 0.61
N HIS A 233 -10.18 6.74 1.93
CA HIS A 233 -11.45 6.21 2.43
C HIS A 233 -12.62 7.12 2.04
N SER A 234 -13.73 6.54 1.61
CA SER A 234 -14.88 7.34 1.19
C SER A 234 -15.43 8.25 2.29
N TYR A 235 -15.36 7.85 3.56
CA TYR A 235 -15.80 8.70 4.67
C TYR A 235 -14.89 9.92 4.89
N ASP A 236 -13.59 9.81 4.64
CA ASP A 236 -12.70 10.96 4.70
C ASP A 236 -12.99 11.99 3.61
N LEU A 237 -13.42 11.51 2.43
CA LEU A 237 -13.63 12.33 1.24
C LEU A 237 -14.91 13.18 1.29
N ASP A 238 -15.86 12.83 2.16
CA ASP A 238 -17.11 13.57 2.35
C ASP A 238 -17.07 14.62 3.46
N ASP A 239 -15.91 14.84 4.09
CA ASP A 239 -15.73 15.81 5.17
C ASP A 239 -15.37 17.24 4.73
N TYR A 240 -15.57 18.18 5.67
CA TYR A 240 -15.02 19.52 5.55
C TYR A 240 -13.48 19.48 5.58
N PRO A 241 -12.77 20.17 4.66
CA PRO A 241 -11.30 20.19 4.65
C PRO A 241 -10.64 20.68 5.95
N GLU A 242 -11.35 21.47 6.74
CA GLU A 242 -10.88 22.05 8.00
C GLU A 242 -11.43 21.32 9.24
N ASP A 243 -12.36 20.37 9.07
CA ASP A 243 -13.06 19.68 10.16
C ASP A 243 -13.55 18.29 9.73
N TYR A 244 -12.68 17.29 9.92
CA TYR A 244 -12.94 15.86 9.66
C TYR A 244 -13.96 15.19 10.58
N LEU A 245 -14.67 15.97 11.42
CA LEU A 245 -15.78 15.46 12.24
C LEU A 245 -17.14 15.81 11.66
N ARG A 246 -17.16 16.48 10.49
CA ARG A 246 -18.35 17.03 9.90
C ARG A 246 -18.33 16.79 8.39
N ASN A 247 -19.33 16.04 7.93
CA ASN A 247 -19.55 15.85 6.51
C ASN A 247 -19.87 17.21 5.82
N ASP A 248 -19.23 17.47 4.69
CA ASP A 248 -19.44 18.59 3.77
C ASP A 248 -20.37 18.17 2.62
N PRO A 249 -21.63 18.63 2.58
CA PRO A 249 -22.56 18.32 1.49
C PRO A 249 -22.08 18.75 0.10
N ALA A 250 -21.11 19.68 0.03
CA ALA A 250 -20.53 20.13 -1.23
C ALA A 250 -19.34 19.27 -1.70
N LEU A 251 -18.93 18.25 -0.93
CA LEU A 251 -17.85 17.30 -1.27
C LEU A 251 -16.58 17.99 -1.77
N ARG A 252 -16.18 19.10 -1.12
CA ARG A 252 -15.05 19.91 -1.59
C ARG A 252 -13.75 19.12 -1.61
N LYS A 253 -13.49 18.33 -0.57
CA LYS A 253 -12.28 17.50 -0.47
C LYS A 253 -12.18 16.51 -1.64
N TRP A 254 -13.27 15.79 -1.96
CA TRP A 254 -13.37 14.95 -3.15
C TRP A 254 -13.09 15.74 -4.44
N HIS A 255 -13.79 16.86 -4.66
CA HIS A 255 -13.63 17.65 -5.88
C HIS A 255 -12.21 18.23 -6.04
N ASP A 256 -11.60 18.66 -4.94
CA ASP A 256 -10.23 19.18 -4.90
C ASP A 256 -9.22 18.08 -5.21
N LEU A 257 -9.39 16.87 -4.64
CA LEU A 257 -8.58 15.69 -4.97
C LEU A 257 -8.68 15.36 -6.47
N GLN A 258 -9.90 15.27 -7.02
CA GLN A 258 -10.12 15.02 -8.44
C GLN A 258 -9.44 16.07 -9.34
N ALA A 259 -9.53 17.35 -8.97
CA ALA A 259 -8.88 18.43 -9.70
C ALA A 259 -7.36 18.37 -9.60
N ALA A 260 -6.81 18.02 -8.44
CA ALA A 260 -5.38 17.85 -8.25
C ALA A 260 -4.83 16.66 -9.07
N ILE A 261 -5.53 15.53 -9.07
CA ILE A 261 -5.19 14.35 -9.87
C ILE A 261 -5.16 14.69 -11.36
N ARG A 262 -6.19 15.36 -11.89
CA ARG A 262 -6.22 15.80 -13.30
C ARG A 262 -5.03 16.69 -13.64
N ARG A 263 -4.79 17.73 -12.83
CA ARG A 263 -3.65 18.64 -13.01
C ARG A 263 -2.33 17.88 -13.03
N LEU A 264 -2.12 16.96 -12.09
CA LEU A 264 -0.87 16.21 -12.00
C LEU A 264 -0.68 15.28 -13.20
N ASN A 265 -1.71 14.57 -13.63
CA ASN A 265 -1.68 13.76 -14.84
C ASN A 265 -1.38 14.59 -16.10
N ASP A 266 -1.89 15.82 -16.20
CA ASP A 266 -1.59 16.74 -17.31
C ASP A 266 -0.13 17.22 -17.27
N THR A 267 0.44 17.44 -16.08
CA THR A 267 1.82 17.95 -15.92
C THR A 267 2.90 16.87 -15.97
N HIS A 268 2.57 15.61 -15.66
CA HIS A 268 3.53 14.51 -15.61
C HIS A 268 3.33 13.53 -16.77
N ALA A 269 3.97 13.80 -17.91
CA ALA A 269 3.76 13.07 -19.16
C ALA A 269 4.01 11.54 -19.14
N ASN A 270 4.75 11.03 -18.14
CA ASN A 270 5.13 9.62 -17.99
C ASN A 270 4.70 9.04 -16.62
N PHE A 271 3.75 9.69 -15.95
CA PHE A 271 3.25 9.23 -14.66
C PHE A 271 1.73 9.36 -14.62
N VAL A 272 1.06 8.34 -14.08
CA VAL A 272 -0.40 8.32 -13.99
C VAL A 272 -0.83 8.16 -12.54
N ILE A 273 -1.74 9.01 -12.09
CA ILE A 273 -2.49 8.83 -10.86
C ILE A 273 -3.88 8.35 -11.25
N LEU A 274 -4.25 7.15 -10.81
CA LEU A 274 -5.63 6.69 -10.89
C LEU A 274 -6.40 7.33 -9.75
N SER A 275 -7.48 8.02 -10.08
CA SER A 275 -8.49 8.36 -9.09
C SER A 275 -9.16 7.10 -8.58
N GLY A 276 -9.36 6.97 -7.29
CA GLY A 276 -10.16 5.93 -6.68
C GLY A 276 -10.69 6.32 -5.31
N GLU A 277 -11.35 5.37 -4.68
CA GLU A 277 -11.89 5.43 -3.33
C GLU A 277 -11.79 4.05 -2.71
N GLU A 278 -11.50 3.97 -1.42
CA GLU A 278 -11.74 2.77 -0.63
C GLU A 278 -13.10 2.89 0.07
N VAL A 279 -14.11 2.27 -0.54
CA VAL A 279 -15.50 2.36 -0.08
C VAL A 279 -15.76 1.32 1.01
N SER A 280 -16.21 1.78 2.18
CA SER A 280 -16.76 0.88 3.19
C SER A 280 -18.20 0.48 2.83
N CYS A 281 -18.41 -0.80 2.56
CA CYS A 281 -19.70 -1.33 2.11
C CYS A 281 -20.06 -2.67 2.78
N GLY A 282 -21.34 -3.03 2.69
CA GLY A 282 -21.92 -4.19 3.34
C GLY A 282 -21.68 -5.47 2.55
N ASN A 283 -21.00 -6.43 3.18
CA ASN A 283 -20.93 -7.80 2.69
C ASN A 283 -22.28 -8.53 2.83
N ALA A 284 -22.36 -9.78 2.39
CA ALA A 284 -23.58 -10.61 2.48
C ALA A 284 -24.13 -10.80 3.91
N ARG A 285 -23.34 -10.53 4.95
CA ARG A 285 -23.73 -10.58 6.36
C ARG A 285 -24.09 -9.19 6.94
N GLY A 286 -24.12 -8.14 6.10
CA GLY A 286 -24.39 -6.78 6.52
C GLY A 286 -23.26 -6.14 7.35
N ARG A 287 -22.03 -6.60 7.13
CA ARG A 287 -20.81 -6.13 7.84
C ARG A 287 -19.97 -5.29 6.90
N ASN A 288 -19.31 -4.26 7.42
CA ASN A 288 -18.45 -3.39 6.64
C ASN A 288 -17.21 -4.15 6.15
N VAL A 289 -16.97 -4.10 4.85
CA VAL A 289 -15.73 -4.51 4.20
C VAL A 289 -15.23 -3.36 3.34
N HIS A 290 -13.93 -3.34 3.09
CA HIS A 290 -13.31 -2.32 2.25
C HIS A 290 -13.26 -2.75 0.80
N PHE A 291 -13.60 -1.81 -0.09
CA PHE A 291 -13.84 -2.07 -1.50
C PHE A 291 -13.16 -0.99 -2.36
N LEU A 292 -12.12 -1.40 -3.11
CA LEU A 292 -11.39 -0.48 -3.99
C LEU A 292 -12.19 -0.23 -5.27
N ILE A 293 -12.61 1.01 -5.45
CA ILE A 293 -13.24 1.51 -6.67
C ILE A 293 -12.27 2.46 -7.36
N LEU A 294 -11.84 2.13 -8.58
CA LEU A 294 -10.91 2.93 -9.35
C LEU A 294 -11.63 3.51 -10.57
N ASN A 295 -11.27 4.74 -10.95
CA ASN A 295 -11.72 5.43 -12.16
C ASN A 295 -13.25 5.57 -12.28
N HIS A 296 -13.93 5.74 -11.15
CA HIS A 296 -15.34 6.13 -11.11
C HIS A 296 -15.46 7.66 -10.93
N PRO A 297 -16.26 8.38 -11.75
CA PRO A 297 -16.30 9.85 -11.72
C PRO A 297 -17.15 10.44 -10.60
N HIS A 298 -17.92 9.63 -9.88
CA HIS A 298 -18.84 10.08 -8.83
C HIS A 298 -18.40 9.52 -7.48
N PHE A 299 -18.52 10.35 -6.45
CA PHE A 299 -18.28 9.93 -5.08
C PHE A 299 -19.26 8.84 -4.65
N ILE A 300 -18.78 7.78 -3.98
CA ILE A 300 -19.62 6.72 -3.41
C ILE A 300 -19.53 6.79 -1.90
N ARG A 301 -20.67 7.00 -1.24
CA ARG A 301 -20.70 7.10 0.21
C ARG A 301 -20.45 5.75 0.89
N GLY A 302 -19.57 5.71 1.87
CA GLY A 302 -19.27 4.52 2.65
C GLY A 302 -18.71 4.88 4.02
N SER A 303 -19.60 5.15 4.98
CA SER A 303 -19.26 5.66 6.33
C SER A 303 -19.48 4.65 7.45
N GLY A 304 -19.84 3.41 7.10
CA GLY A 304 -20.28 2.40 8.04
C GLY A 304 -19.26 2.00 9.11
N ASP A 305 -17.97 2.22 8.92
CA ASP A 305 -16.91 1.94 9.90
C ASP A 305 -16.01 3.16 10.20
N SER A 306 -16.43 4.37 9.81
CA SER A 306 -15.71 5.65 9.98
C SER A 306 -15.43 6.07 11.44
N ALA A 307 -16.11 5.45 12.41
CA ALA A 307 -16.14 5.88 13.81
C ALA A 307 -16.64 7.32 14.07
N GLU A 308 -17.01 8.12 13.05
CA GLU A 308 -17.57 9.47 13.19
C GLU A 308 -18.83 9.49 14.06
N ARG A 309 -19.64 8.44 13.94
CA ARG A 309 -20.89 8.26 14.67
C ARG A 309 -20.83 7.00 15.50
N TRP A 310 -20.50 7.17 16.78
CA TRP A 310 -20.39 6.09 17.77
C TRP A 310 -21.52 5.06 17.64
N LEU A 311 -21.11 3.80 17.40
CA LEU A 311 -21.97 2.61 17.32
C LEU A 311 -23.00 2.61 16.18
N ARG A 312 -23.00 3.61 15.28
CA ARG A 312 -23.83 3.61 14.06
C ARG A 312 -23.06 2.99 12.91
N THR A 313 -22.82 1.69 13.00
CA THR A 313 -21.88 0.99 12.13
C THR A 313 -22.54 0.27 10.96
N LYS A 314 -23.74 0.67 10.55
CA LYS A 314 -24.44 0.01 9.45
C LYS A 314 -23.83 0.49 8.13
N PRO A 315 -23.56 -0.40 7.17
CA PRO A 315 -23.13 0.01 5.84
C PRO A 315 -24.17 0.94 5.19
N ASP A 316 -23.70 1.96 4.46
CA ASP A 316 -24.56 2.83 3.65
C ASP A 316 -25.06 2.11 2.39
N HIS A 317 -24.20 1.26 1.81
CA HIS A 317 -24.48 0.45 0.62
C HIS A 317 -23.93 -0.95 0.80
N THR A 318 -24.57 -1.94 0.17
CA THR A 318 -24.05 -3.29 -0.03
C THR A 318 -23.09 -3.35 -1.21
N ILE A 319 -22.26 -4.39 -1.29
CA ILE A 319 -21.37 -4.63 -2.44
C ILE A 319 -22.14 -4.63 -3.76
N ALA A 320 -23.32 -5.25 -3.80
CA ALA A 320 -24.14 -5.31 -5.01
C ALA A 320 -24.67 -3.93 -5.43
N GLU A 321 -25.06 -3.09 -4.48
CA GLU A 321 -25.50 -1.71 -4.73
C GLU A 321 -24.34 -0.85 -5.25
N VAL A 322 -23.17 -0.92 -4.61
CA VAL A 322 -21.96 -0.22 -5.08
C VAL A 322 -21.63 -0.64 -6.52
N LEU A 323 -21.58 -1.95 -6.79
CA LEU A 323 -21.32 -2.48 -8.13
C LEU A 323 -22.37 -2.02 -9.16
N ALA A 324 -23.62 -1.83 -8.75
CA ALA A 324 -24.68 -1.34 -9.64
C ALA A 324 -24.45 0.13 -10.07
N MET A 325 -23.84 0.96 -9.22
CA MET A 325 -23.56 2.38 -9.48
C MET A 325 -22.40 2.60 -10.47
N LEU A 326 -21.50 1.63 -10.60
CA LEU A 326 -20.26 1.80 -11.34
C LEU A 326 -20.48 2.02 -12.83
N THR A 327 -19.70 2.95 -13.40
CA THR A 327 -19.56 3.15 -14.84
C THR A 327 -18.81 1.98 -15.49
N PRO A 328 -18.97 1.74 -16.80
CA PRO A 328 -18.26 0.65 -17.48
C PRO A 328 -16.72 0.76 -17.45
N GLN A 329 -16.18 1.97 -17.25
CA GLN A 329 -14.74 2.24 -17.19
C GLN A 329 -14.17 2.16 -15.77
N ALA A 330 -15.04 2.03 -14.76
CA ALA A 330 -14.61 1.87 -13.38
C ALA A 330 -14.12 0.43 -13.16
N LEU A 331 -13.15 0.27 -12.26
CA LEU A 331 -12.64 -1.02 -11.82
C LEU A 331 -13.02 -1.23 -10.36
N ALA A 332 -13.36 -2.47 -10.03
CA ALA A 332 -13.81 -2.86 -8.71
C ALA A 332 -12.99 -4.06 -8.21
N PHE A 333 -12.26 -3.87 -7.11
CA PHE A 333 -11.43 -4.91 -6.49
C PHE A 333 -11.76 -5.06 -5.02
N ALA A 334 -11.99 -6.30 -4.57
CA ALA A 334 -12.10 -6.58 -3.14
C ALA A 334 -10.76 -6.26 -2.45
N ALA A 335 -10.75 -5.31 -1.52
CA ALA A 335 -9.55 -4.92 -0.77
C ALA A 335 -9.20 -6.04 0.22
N HIS A 336 -7.95 -6.51 0.17
CA HIS A 336 -7.36 -7.43 1.13
C HIS A 336 -8.35 -8.48 1.74
N PRO A 337 -9.00 -9.31 0.91
CA PRO A 337 -10.16 -10.12 1.30
C PRO A 337 -9.89 -11.21 2.33
N ALA A 338 -8.63 -11.63 2.46
CA ALA A 338 -8.19 -12.64 3.41
C ALA A 338 -7.78 -12.07 4.79
N VAL A 339 -7.72 -10.74 4.94
CA VAL A 339 -7.37 -10.12 6.23
C VAL A 339 -8.50 -10.32 7.22
N LEU A 340 -8.16 -10.91 8.37
CA LEU A 340 -9.10 -11.10 9.46
C LEU A 340 -9.27 -9.81 10.27
N THR A 341 -10.51 -9.40 10.48
CA THR A 341 -10.87 -8.29 11.35
C THR A 341 -10.73 -8.70 12.83
N PRO A 342 -10.02 -7.90 13.66
CA PRO A 342 -10.03 -8.08 15.11
C PRO A 342 -11.45 -8.03 15.71
N TYR A 343 -11.68 -8.77 16.79
CA TYR A 343 -13.01 -8.91 17.41
C TYR A 343 -13.62 -7.57 17.84
N LEU A 344 -12.82 -6.66 18.40
CA LEU A 344 -13.34 -5.36 18.85
C LEU A 344 -13.68 -4.43 17.68
N GLU A 345 -12.93 -4.44 16.59
CA GLU A 345 -13.27 -3.68 15.39
C GLU A 345 -14.55 -4.21 14.76
N SER A 346 -14.71 -5.54 14.75
CA SER A 346 -15.98 -6.16 14.42
C SER A 346 -17.08 -5.65 15.36
N LEU A 347 -16.91 -5.72 16.68
CA LEU A 347 -17.97 -5.31 17.60
C LEU A 347 -18.30 -3.80 17.54
N LEU A 348 -17.29 -2.93 17.47
CA LEU A 348 -17.41 -1.48 17.66
C LEU A 348 -17.57 -0.69 16.36
N LEU A 349 -17.03 -1.19 15.25
CA LEU A 349 -17.04 -0.55 13.93
C LEU A 349 -17.84 -1.35 12.88
N GLY A 350 -18.44 -2.47 13.27
CA GLY A 350 -19.24 -3.26 12.34
C GLY A 350 -18.42 -3.95 11.24
N ARG A 351 -17.08 -3.98 11.35
CA ARG A 351 -16.18 -4.55 10.34
C ARG A 351 -16.36 -6.07 10.21
N GLY A 352 -16.18 -6.57 9.00
CA GLY A 352 -16.28 -7.98 8.62
C GLY A 352 -15.22 -8.38 7.60
N HIS A 353 -15.37 -9.57 7.03
CA HIS A 353 -14.48 -10.10 5.99
C HIS A 353 -15.27 -10.36 4.71
N TRP A 354 -14.57 -10.39 3.59
CA TRP A 354 -15.11 -10.84 2.32
C TRP A 354 -15.45 -12.34 2.38
N ASP A 355 -16.69 -12.71 2.09
CA ASP A 355 -17.09 -14.10 1.91
C ASP A 355 -16.91 -14.54 0.46
N LEU A 356 -16.78 -15.85 0.23
CA LEU A 356 -16.69 -16.40 -1.13
C LEU A 356 -17.93 -16.03 -1.98
N MET A 357 -19.10 -15.89 -1.36
CA MET A 357 -20.32 -15.47 -2.06
C MET A 357 -20.25 -14.01 -2.54
N ASP A 358 -19.58 -13.13 -1.79
CA ASP A 358 -19.38 -11.73 -2.18
C ASP A 358 -18.44 -11.67 -3.39
N LEU A 359 -17.37 -12.46 -3.37
CA LEU A 359 -16.35 -12.54 -4.41
C LEU A 359 -16.85 -13.16 -5.73
N GLN A 360 -18.03 -13.79 -5.73
CA GLN A 360 -18.65 -14.40 -6.90
C GLN A 360 -19.46 -13.42 -7.76
N HIS A 361 -19.59 -12.16 -7.35
CA HIS A 361 -20.38 -11.17 -8.08
C HIS A 361 -19.79 -10.89 -9.47
N GLY A 362 -20.59 -11.01 -10.53
CA GLY A 362 -20.12 -10.97 -11.93
C GLY A 362 -19.60 -9.63 -12.44
N ARG A 363 -19.82 -8.54 -11.68
CA ARG A 363 -19.28 -7.19 -11.98
C ARG A 363 -17.97 -6.87 -11.25
N LEU A 364 -17.49 -7.77 -10.38
CA LEU A 364 -16.21 -7.57 -9.70
C LEU A 364 -15.07 -7.86 -10.68
N ASN A 365 -14.10 -6.96 -10.82
CA ASN A 365 -12.95 -7.17 -11.70
C ASN A 365 -11.92 -8.10 -11.06
N GLY A 366 -11.79 -8.06 -9.72
CA GLY A 366 -10.73 -8.82 -9.08
C GLY A 366 -10.63 -8.68 -7.57
N VAL A 367 -9.46 -9.08 -7.07
CA VAL A 367 -9.08 -9.08 -5.65
C VAL A 367 -7.71 -8.43 -5.47
N GLN A 368 -7.55 -7.62 -4.43
CA GLN A 368 -6.26 -7.10 -3.97
C GLN A 368 -5.78 -7.93 -2.79
N PHE A 369 -5.41 -9.19 -3.00
CA PHE A 369 -5.03 -10.08 -1.89
C PHE A 369 -3.59 -9.87 -1.41
N TRP A 370 -2.73 -9.26 -2.23
CA TRP A 370 -1.35 -9.01 -1.85
C TRP A 370 -1.21 -7.59 -1.30
N ASN A 371 -1.42 -7.49 0.00
CA ASN A 371 -1.24 -6.28 0.79
C ASN A 371 -0.07 -6.46 1.75
N ALA A 372 0.98 -5.66 1.58
CA ALA A 372 1.94 -5.30 2.63
C ALA A 372 2.50 -6.39 3.59
N GLY A 373 2.76 -7.59 3.09
CA GLY A 373 3.44 -8.64 3.83
C GLY A 373 3.02 -10.02 3.36
N ARG A 374 3.52 -11.06 4.05
CA ARG A 374 3.24 -12.47 3.71
C ARG A 374 2.10 -13.10 4.52
N ARG A 375 1.56 -12.38 5.52
CA ARG A 375 0.70 -12.98 6.56
C ARG A 375 -0.60 -13.58 6.01
N TYR A 376 -1.19 -12.96 5.00
CA TYR A 376 -2.47 -13.36 4.40
C TYR A 376 -2.36 -13.61 2.89
N GLU A 377 -1.13 -13.60 2.37
CA GLU A 377 -0.85 -13.75 0.93
C GLU A 377 -1.29 -15.13 0.43
N GLU A 378 -1.01 -16.18 1.22
CA GLU A 378 -1.30 -17.56 0.84
C GLU A 378 -2.79 -17.86 0.93
N GLU A 379 -3.47 -17.41 1.99
CA GLU A 379 -4.93 -17.52 2.13
C GLU A 379 -5.64 -16.77 0.99
N GLY A 380 -5.17 -15.57 0.65
CA GLY A 380 -5.66 -14.79 -0.47
C GLY A 380 -5.46 -15.46 -1.82
N LEU A 381 -4.27 -16.03 -2.06
CA LEU A 381 -3.97 -16.83 -3.25
C LEU A 381 -4.88 -18.06 -3.35
N GLN A 382 -5.16 -18.73 -2.23
CA GLN A 382 -6.06 -19.89 -2.20
C GLN A 382 -7.51 -19.50 -2.51
N GLN A 383 -8.01 -18.39 -1.95
CA GLN A 383 -9.33 -17.86 -2.27
C GLN A 383 -9.44 -17.50 -3.76
N TRP A 384 -8.44 -16.78 -4.28
CA TRP A 384 -8.39 -16.40 -5.70
C TRP A 384 -8.36 -17.64 -6.61
N ARG A 385 -7.50 -18.61 -6.32
CA ARG A 385 -7.44 -19.89 -7.05
C ARG A 385 -8.79 -20.62 -7.04
N ALA A 386 -9.49 -20.65 -5.90
CA ALA A 386 -10.80 -21.28 -5.82
C ALA A 386 -11.84 -20.61 -6.75
N LEU A 387 -11.79 -19.28 -6.90
CA LEU A 387 -12.62 -18.55 -7.86
C LEU A 387 -12.23 -18.87 -9.31
N LEU A 388 -10.93 -18.89 -9.62
CA LEU A 388 -10.44 -19.23 -10.96
C LEU A 388 -10.90 -20.63 -11.39
N LEU A 389 -10.77 -21.63 -10.53
CA LEU A 389 -11.19 -23.02 -10.80
C LEU A 389 -12.71 -23.19 -10.91
N GLN A 390 -13.50 -22.22 -10.44
CA GLN A 390 -14.94 -22.13 -10.72
C GLN A 390 -15.25 -21.52 -12.09
N GLY A 391 -14.23 -21.20 -12.90
CA GLY A 391 -14.35 -20.55 -14.20
C GLY A 391 -14.59 -19.04 -14.11
N ARG A 392 -14.42 -18.42 -12.93
CA ARG A 392 -14.55 -16.98 -12.78
C ARG A 392 -13.31 -16.28 -13.35
N ARG A 393 -13.53 -15.27 -14.19
CA ARG A 393 -12.48 -14.41 -14.73
C ARG A 393 -12.18 -13.28 -13.76
N MET A 394 -11.53 -13.65 -12.65
CA MET A 394 -11.15 -12.73 -11.57
C MET A 394 -9.66 -12.39 -11.68
N PHE A 395 -9.33 -11.11 -11.72
CA PHE A 395 -7.94 -10.66 -11.74
C PHE A 395 -7.42 -10.42 -10.33
N ALA A 396 -6.12 -10.51 -10.17
CA ALA A 396 -5.43 -10.15 -8.95
C ALA A 396 -4.61 -8.88 -9.18
N ILE A 397 -4.55 -8.05 -8.15
CA ILE A 397 -3.69 -6.86 -8.07
C ILE A 397 -2.97 -6.81 -6.73
N ALA A 398 -1.91 -6.02 -6.67
CA ALA A 398 -1.16 -5.71 -5.46
C ALA A 398 -1.16 -4.21 -5.18
N GLY A 399 -1.08 -3.86 -3.91
CA GLY A 399 -0.95 -2.50 -3.41
C GLY A 399 -0.44 -2.51 -1.97
N SER A 400 0.07 -1.39 -1.49
CA SER A 400 0.74 -1.30 -0.20
C SER A 400 -0.16 -0.90 0.96
N ASP A 401 -1.32 -0.30 0.68
CA ASP A 401 -2.20 0.29 1.69
C ASP A 401 -1.42 1.31 2.55
N ALA A 402 -0.53 2.05 1.88
CA ALA A 402 0.35 3.00 2.52
C ALA A 402 -0.33 4.36 2.66
N HIS A 403 -0.29 4.90 3.87
CA HIS A 403 -0.80 6.23 4.23
C HIS A 403 0.29 7.28 4.18
N GLY A 404 1.17 7.18 3.18
CA GLY A 404 2.43 7.92 3.15
C GLY A 404 3.62 7.21 3.78
N ASN A 405 3.49 5.96 4.19
CA ASN A 405 4.59 5.17 4.78
C ASN A 405 5.67 4.85 3.72
N PHE A 406 6.61 5.75 3.44
CA PHE A 406 7.60 5.53 2.37
C PHE A 406 8.76 4.64 2.83
N ASN A 407 9.27 4.91 4.03
CA ASN A 407 10.34 4.12 4.65
C ASN A 407 9.87 3.38 5.91
N ARG A 408 9.01 4.04 6.69
CA ARG A 408 8.59 3.54 7.99
C ARG A 408 7.12 3.78 8.22
N PHE A 409 6.46 2.71 8.61
CA PHE A 409 5.10 2.71 9.09
C PHE A 409 5.05 3.15 10.55
N ARG A 410 4.13 4.06 10.91
CA ARG A 410 4.00 4.58 12.28
C ARG A 410 2.55 4.88 12.63
N GLN A 411 2.01 4.22 13.65
CA GLN A 411 0.58 4.23 13.88
C GLN A 411 0.17 4.22 15.36
N ILE A 412 -0.97 4.85 15.67
CA ILE A 412 -1.73 4.66 16.90
C ILE A 412 -2.31 3.24 17.01
N THR A 413 -1.81 2.47 17.98
CA THR A 413 -2.36 1.13 18.32
C THR A 413 -3.41 1.20 19.42
N LEU A 414 -3.23 2.11 20.37
CA LEU A 414 -4.21 2.37 21.42
C LEU A 414 -4.45 3.88 21.43
N PRO A 415 -5.66 4.35 21.07
CA PRO A 415 -5.98 5.77 21.01
C PRO A 415 -5.50 6.53 22.24
N PHE A 416 -4.83 7.66 22.01
CA PHE A 416 -4.26 8.55 23.02
C PHE A 416 -3.13 7.95 23.89
N MET A 417 -2.73 6.70 23.69
CA MET A 417 -1.87 5.99 24.65
C MET A 417 -0.59 5.44 24.06
N LYS A 418 -0.64 4.82 22.88
CA LYS A 418 0.50 4.07 22.34
C LYS A 418 0.52 4.06 20.82
N MET A 419 1.73 4.19 20.27
CA MET A 419 2.04 3.95 18.88
C MET A 419 2.87 2.67 18.67
N ILE A 420 2.82 2.14 17.46
CA ILE A 420 3.71 1.09 16.93
C ILE A 420 4.39 1.60 15.67
N GLU A 421 5.49 0.95 15.30
CA GLU A 421 6.17 1.17 14.03
C GLU A 421 6.71 -0.14 13.47
N HIS A 422 6.84 -0.22 12.15
CA HIS A 422 7.48 -1.35 11.45
C HIS A 422 7.83 -0.99 10.00
N HIS A 423 8.44 -1.95 9.27
CA HIS A 423 8.84 -1.80 7.86
C HIS A 423 7.95 -2.58 6.87
N ARG A 424 6.71 -2.89 7.27
CA ARG A 424 5.64 -3.39 6.38
C ARG A 424 4.74 -2.24 5.94
N HIS A 425 3.90 -2.45 4.92
CA HIS A 425 3.00 -1.43 4.34
C HIS A 425 3.77 -0.23 3.76
N LEU A 426 4.95 -0.48 3.21
CA LEU A 426 5.73 0.59 2.60
C LEU A 426 5.22 0.87 1.19
N PHE A 427 5.01 2.14 0.87
CA PHE A 427 4.58 2.59 -0.44
C PHE A 427 5.51 2.06 -1.53
N GLY A 428 4.96 1.38 -2.55
CA GLY A 428 5.72 0.79 -3.65
C GLY A 428 6.48 -0.51 -3.36
N SER A 429 6.32 -1.07 -2.14
CA SER A 429 6.98 -2.35 -1.78
C SER A 429 6.25 -3.58 -2.35
N MET A 430 4.93 -3.49 -2.51
CA MET A 430 4.10 -4.40 -3.27
C MET A 430 3.60 -3.66 -4.51
N ARG A 431 3.73 -4.27 -5.68
CA ARG A 431 3.50 -3.59 -6.96
C ARG A 431 2.62 -4.42 -7.88
N THR A 432 1.77 -3.74 -8.62
CA THR A 432 1.16 -4.26 -9.84
C THR A 432 2.00 -3.78 -11.02
N ALA A 433 2.57 -4.72 -11.79
CA ALA A 433 3.21 -4.41 -13.05
C ALA A 433 2.21 -4.62 -14.19
N ALA A 434 1.71 -3.52 -14.77
CA ALA A 434 0.72 -3.54 -15.83
C ALA A 434 1.40 -3.48 -17.21
N TYR A 435 0.96 -4.35 -18.13
CA TYR A 435 1.35 -4.29 -19.53
C TYR A 435 0.45 -3.34 -20.29
N VAL A 436 1.01 -2.24 -20.79
CA VAL A 436 0.30 -1.24 -21.58
C VAL A 436 0.84 -1.24 -23.00
N ASP A 437 -0.02 -1.53 -23.98
CA ASP A 437 0.37 -1.45 -25.37
C ASP A 437 0.52 0.02 -25.79
N GLY A 438 1.74 0.41 -26.16
CA GLY A 438 2.07 1.79 -26.51
C GLY A 438 2.38 2.68 -25.30
N LYS A 439 1.90 3.93 -25.35
CA LYS A 439 2.25 4.94 -24.34
C LYS A 439 1.40 4.79 -23.08
N LEU A 440 2.05 4.85 -21.91
CA LEU A 440 1.36 4.98 -20.63
C LEU A 440 0.56 6.29 -20.57
N GLN A 441 -0.75 6.15 -20.46
CA GLN A 441 -1.74 7.20 -20.24
C GLN A 441 -2.85 6.61 -19.35
N LEU A 442 -3.70 7.45 -18.78
CA LEU A 442 -4.80 6.99 -17.92
C LEU A 442 -5.68 5.94 -18.63
N ASP A 443 -6.17 6.25 -19.83
CA ASP A 443 -7.06 5.35 -20.57
C ASP A 443 -6.39 4.02 -20.95
N SER A 444 -5.12 4.06 -21.37
CA SER A 444 -4.38 2.86 -21.76
C SER A 444 -4.05 1.98 -20.54
N LEU A 445 -3.80 2.60 -19.38
CA LEU A 445 -3.62 1.88 -18.12
C LEU A 445 -4.94 1.26 -17.63
N ILE A 446 -6.05 2.00 -17.66
CA ILE A 446 -7.37 1.47 -17.29
C ILE A 446 -7.75 0.31 -18.19
N ALA A 447 -7.54 0.42 -19.50
CA ALA A 447 -7.79 -0.69 -20.44
C ALA A 447 -6.95 -1.93 -20.12
N ALA A 448 -5.66 -1.75 -19.77
CA ALA A 448 -4.79 -2.84 -19.38
C ALA A 448 -5.26 -3.54 -18.09
N LEU A 449 -5.62 -2.77 -17.06
CA LEU A 449 -6.11 -3.30 -15.79
C LEU A 449 -7.48 -3.98 -15.95
N HIS A 450 -8.38 -3.40 -16.75
CA HIS A 450 -9.69 -3.99 -17.05
C HIS A 450 -9.55 -5.31 -17.82
N ALA A 451 -8.54 -5.42 -18.68
CA ALA A 451 -8.23 -6.65 -19.39
C ALA A 451 -7.48 -7.68 -18.52
N GLY A 452 -7.03 -7.31 -17.30
CA GLY A 452 -6.25 -8.20 -16.44
C GLY A 452 -4.78 -8.35 -16.86
N ARG A 453 -4.25 -7.45 -17.68
CA ARG A 453 -2.89 -7.48 -18.23
C ARG A 453 -1.85 -7.05 -17.20
N ALA A 454 -1.72 -7.81 -16.13
CA ALA A 454 -0.84 -7.46 -15.03
C ALA A 454 -0.24 -8.69 -14.33
N CYS A 455 0.89 -8.47 -13.66
CA CYS A 455 1.43 -9.37 -12.65
C CYS A 455 1.66 -8.64 -11.33
N LEU A 456 1.48 -9.33 -10.22
CA LEU A 456 1.76 -8.84 -8.87
C LEU A 456 3.21 -9.16 -8.53
N THR A 457 3.91 -8.26 -7.88
CA THR A 457 5.33 -8.48 -7.53
C THR A 457 5.84 -7.58 -6.40
N ASN A 458 6.80 -8.11 -5.62
CA ASN A 458 7.65 -7.34 -4.71
C ASN A 458 9.14 -7.37 -5.12
N GLY A 459 9.43 -7.77 -6.36
CA GLY A 459 10.79 -7.89 -6.89
C GLY A 459 10.83 -8.27 -8.36
N PRO A 460 10.83 -9.58 -8.70
CA PRO A 460 10.97 -10.04 -10.08
C PRO A 460 9.80 -9.63 -10.98
N LEU A 461 10.02 -9.63 -12.29
CA LEU A 461 8.98 -9.42 -13.30
C LEU A 461 8.77 -10.71 -14.10
N ILE A 462 7.53 -11.01 -14.46
CA ILE A 462 7.18 -12.10 -15.38
C ILE A 462 6.41 -11.52 -16.55
N ASP A 463 6.96 -11.64 -17.76
CA ASP A 463 6.20 -11.47 -19.00
C ASP A 463 5.69 -12.83 -19.47
N PHE A 464 4.37 -12.97 -19.61
CA PHE A 464 3.71 -14.24 -19.88
C PHE A 464 2.67 -14.11 -20.99
N SER A 465 2.78 -14.98 -22.00
CA SER A 465 1.93 -14.96 -23.18
C SER A 465 1.80 -16.33 -23.84
N VAL A 466 0.82 -16.46 -24.72
CA VAL A 466 0.65 -17.60 -25.62
C VAL A 466 0.63 -17.10 -27.07
N VAL A 467 1.45 -17.71 -27.91
CA VAL A 467 1.46 -17.46 -29.36
C VAL A 467 0.71 -18.60 -30.06
N THR A 468 -0.31 -18.28 -30.85
CA THR A 468 -1.08 -19.26 -31.62
C THR A 468 -0.35 -19.67 -32.90
N PRO A 469 -0.72 -20.80 -33.53
CA PRO A 469 -0.11 -21.26 -34.79
C PRO A 469 -0.22 -20.26 -35.94
N ASN A 470 -1.26 -19.41 -35.95
CA ASN A 470 -1.46 -18.36 -36.95
C ASN A 470 -0.76 -17.03 -36.60
N GLY A 471 0.08 -17.00 -35.54
CA GLY A 471 0.84 -15.82 -35.13
C GLY A 471 0.09 -14.82 -34.26
N GLY A 472 -1.12 -15.16 -33.80
CA GLY A 472 -1.84 -14.38 -32.79
C GLY A 472 -1.15 -14.45 -31.43
N LEU A 473 -1.30 -13.41 -30.62
CA LEU A 473 -0.69 -13.28 -29.30
C LEU A 473 -1.77 -13.04 -28.25
N ALA A 474 -1.85 -13.93 -27.26
CA ALA A 474 -2.66 -13.75 -26.06
C ALA A 474 -1.75 -13.45 -24.87
N ARG A 475 -2.10 -12.44 -24.08
CA ARG A 475 -1.38 -12.02 -22.87
C ARG A 475 -2.16 -12.41 -21.62
N MET A 476 -1.52 -12.23 -20.46
CA MET A 476 -2.21 -12.27 -19.16
C MET A 476 -3.53 -11.51 -19.22
N GLY A 477 -4.61 -12.11 -18.72
CA GLY A 477 -5.95 -11.55 -18.75
C GLY A 477 -6.81 -11.96 -19.96
N ASP A 478 -6.16 -12.24 -21.10
CA ASP A 478 -6.85 -12.57 -22.35
C ASP A 478 -7.47 -13.98 -22.30
N GLN A 479 -8.48 -14.18 -23.15
CA GLN A 479 -9.06 -15.49 -23.45
C GLN A 479 -8.78 -15.82 -24.91
N LEU A 480 -8.36 -17.06 -25.16
CA LEU A 480 -7.97 -17.54 -26.47
C LEU A 480 -8.69 -18.83 -26.82
N LYS A 481 -9.26 -18.87 -28.04
CA LYS A 481 -9.69 -20.11 -28.68
C LYS A 481 -8.63 -20.56 -29.67
N THR A 482 -8.09 -21.77 -29.51
CA THR A 482 -7.00 -22.27 -30.38
C THR A 482 -6.92 -23.79 -30.43
N THR A 483 -6.34 -24.34 -31.49
CA THR A 483 -6.03 -25.78 -31.64
C THR A 483 -4.65 -26.16 -31.10
N GLY A 484 -3.82 -25.17 -30.78
CA GLY A 484 -2.47 -25.34 -30.26
C GLY A 484 -1.77 -24.00 -30.03
N GLY A 485 -0.45 -24.01 -29.87
CA GLY A 485 0.33 -22.78 -29.69
C GLY A 485 1.59 -23.01 -28.88
N MET A 486 2.28 -21.92 -28.56
CA MET A 486 3.49 -21.90 -27.74
C MET A 486 3.28 -20.97 -26.56
N ILE A 487 3.49 -21.48 -25.35
CA ILE A 487 3.56 -20.67 -24.13
C ILE A 487 4.95 -20.05 -24.08
N MET A 488 4.98 -18.74 -23.83
CA MET A 488 6.18 -17.93 -23.74
C MET A 488 6.23 -17.27 -22.37
N LEU A 489 7.34 -17.46 -21.65
CA LEU A 489 7.59 -16.83 -20.37
C LEU A 489 8.99 -16.20 -20.37
N ASN A 490 9.10 -14.97 -19.88
CA ASN A 490 10.37 -14.32 -19.57
C ASN A 490 10.33 -13.78 -18.14
N ALA A 491 11.12 -14.38 -17.24
CA ALA A 491 11.29 -13.92 -15.88
C ALA A 491 12.59 -13.10 -15.76
N VAL A 492 12.51 -11.93 -15.10
CA VAL A 492 13.64 -11.02 -14.90
C VAL A 492 13.71 -10.61 -13.43
N SER A 493 14.92 -10.55 -12.88
CA SER A 493 15.22 -10.06 -11.53
C SER A 493 16.47 -9.16 -11.55
N SER A 494 16.95 -8.75 -10.38
CA SER A 494 18.19 -8.01 -10.20
C SER A 494 18.90 -8.41 -8.91
N ALA A 495 20.11 -7.92 -8.68
CA ALA A 495 20.84 -8.16 -7.44
C ALA A 495 20.07 -7.67 -6.18
N GLU A 496 19.30 -6.59 -6.30
CA GLU A 496 18.41 -6.07 -5.25
C GLU A 496 17.35 -7.09 -4.82
N PHE A 497 16.72 -7.75 -5.80
CA PHE A 497 15.60 -8.66 -5.58
C PHE A 497 16.01 -10.13 -5.50
N GLY A 498 17.29 -10.44 -5.73
CA GLY A 498 17.87 -11.77 -5.60
C GLY A 498 17.87 -12.59 -6.87
N LYS A 499 18.59 -13.71 -6.83
CA LYS A 499 18.73 -14.64 -7.95
C LYS A 499 17.44 -15.45 -8.14
N LEU A 500 17.09 -15.81 -9.37
CA LEU A 500 16.01 -16.74 -9.64
C LEU A 500 16.27 -18.05 -8.88
N ALA A 501 15.30 -18.45 -8.07
CA ALA A 501 15.33 -19.68 -7.29
C ALA A 501 14.25 -20.65 -7.75
N TYR A 502 13.19 -20.13 -8.38
CA TYR A 502 12.03 -20.90 -8.76
C TYR A 502 11.25 -20.23 -9.89
N ILE A 503 10.80 -21.02 -10.86
CA ILE A 503 9.77 -20.63 -11.83
C ILE A 503 8.80 -21.79 -11.97
N LYS A 504 7.50 -21.51 -11.89
CA LYS A 504 6.46 -22.51 -12.14
C LYS A 504 5.37 -21.96 -13.04
N ILE A 505 4.91 -22.79 -13.98
CA ILE A 505 3.71 -22.56 -14.77
C ILE A 505 2.65 -23.54 -14.31
N TRP A 506 1.53 -23.00 -13.87
CA TRP A 506 0.35 -23.71 -13.43
C TRP A 506 -0.67 -23.81 -14.55
N ARG A 507 -1.37 -24.95 -14.59
CA ARG A 507 -2.55 -25.17 -15.41
C ARG A 507 -3.74 -25.49 -14.50
N GLY A 508 -4.76 -24.65 -14.52
CA GLY A 508 -6.03 -24.91 -13.84
C GLY A 508 -7.05 -25.49 -14.80
N ASP A 509 -7.43 -26.75 -14.60
CA ASP A 509 -8.50 -27.43 -15.32
C ASP A 509 -9.85 -27.02 -14.73
N LEU A 510 -10.71 -26.39 -15.55
CA LEU A 510 -12.01 -25.88 -15.11
C LEU A 510 -13.09 -26.97 -15.03
N GLU A 511 -12.91 -28.09 -15.75
CA GLU A 511 -13.82 -29.23 -15.69
C GLU A 511 -13.56 -30.04 -14.41
N ARG A 512 -12.28 -30.35 -14.15
CA ARG A 512 -11.86 -31.10 -12.95
C ARG A 512 -11.77 -30.23 -11.70
N ARG A 513 -11.74 -28.91 -11.84
CA ARG A 513 -11.55 -27.93 -10.77
C ARG A 513 -10.27 -28.19 -9.97
N GLU A 514 -9.20 -28.53 -10.68
CA GLU A 514 -7.89 -28.80 -10.10
C GLU A 514 -6.82 -27.97 -10.78
N GLU A 515 -5.81 -27.56 -10.02
CA GLU A 515 -4.63 -26.90 -10.55
C GLU A 515 -3.44 -27.84 -10.46
N THR A 516 -2.72 -27.98 -11.58
CA THR A 516 -1.60 -28.90 -11.74
C THR A 516 -0.38 -28.16 -12.27
N THR A 517 0.81 -28.62 -11.89
CA THR A 517 2.07 -28.10 -12.43
C THR A 517 2.21 -28.53 -13.89
N LEU A 518 2.38 -27.57 -14.79
CA LEU A 518 2.71 -27.83 -16.20
C LEU A 518 4.22 -27.77 -16.44
N TYR A 519 4.91 -26.86 -15.77
CA TYR A 519 6.35 -26.69 -15.85
C TYR A 519 6.89 -26.16 -14.52
N GLU A 520 8.07 -26.63 -14.13
CA GLU A 520 8.77 -26.22 -12.92
C GLU A 520 10.27 -26.23 -13.17
N GLU A 521 10.94 -25.15 -12.79
CA GLU A 521 12.40 -24.99 -12.90
C GLU A 521 12.95 -24.43 -11.60
N THR A 522 14.07 -25.00 -11.16
CA THR A 522 14.78 -24.64 -9.92
C THR A 522 16.25 -24.34 -10.16
N ALA A 523 16.77 -24.63 -11.36
CA ALA A 523 18.16 -24.44 -11.72
C ALA A 523 18.25 -23.51 -12.94
N PHE A 524 18.90 -22.36 -12.75
CA PHE A 524 18.96 -21.32 -13.78
C PHE A 524 20.39 -21.11 -14.27
N PRO A 525 20.63 -21.15 -15.60
CA PRO A 525 21.96 -20.87 -16.16
C PRO A 525 22.37 -19.41 -15.97
N HIS A 526 21.39 -18.50 -15.86
CA HIS A 526 21.60 -17.09 -15.58
C HIS A 526 20.86 -16.70 -14.30
N ALA A 527 21.57 -16.02 -13.39
CA ALA A 527 21.06 -15.71 -12.06
C ALA A 527 19.82 -14.81 -12.05
N PHE A 528 19.65 -13.92 -13.03
CA PHE A 528 18.64 -12.86 -12.99
C PHE A 528 17.69 -12.86 -14.19
N GLN A 529 17.80 -13.82 -15.11
CA GLN A 529 16.89 -13.92 -16.23
C GLN A 529 16.71 -15.37 -16.67
N HIS A 530 15.48 -15.74 -17.01
CA HIS A 530 15.20 -17.03 -17.62
C HIS A 530 14.02 -16.93 -18.58
N ARG A 531 14.11 -17.69 -19.69
CA ARG A 531 13.09 -17.74 -20.71
C ARG A 531 12.62 -19.18 -20.90
N VAL A 532 11.31 -19.35 -20.95
CA VAL A 532 10.68 -20.67 -21.17
C VAL A 532 9.86 -20.59 -22.45
N GLN A 533 9.96 -21.63 -23.26
CA GLN A 533 9.09 -21.88 -24.40
C GLN A 533 8.62 -23.33 -24.32
N LEU A 534 7.31 -23.55 -24.29
CA LEU A 534 6.73 -24.90 -24.24
C LEU A 534 5.47 -24.97 -25.10
N PRO A 535 5.18 -26.13 -25.72
CA PRO A 535 3.95 -26.31 -26.47
C PRO A 535 2.73 -26.21 -25.56
N LEU A 536 1.66 -25.62 -26.09
CA LEU A 536 0.38 -25.50 -25.41
C LEU A 536 -0.27 -26.89 -25.25
N PRO A 537 -0.77 -27.27 -24.05
CA PRO A 537 -1.43 -28.56 -23.84
C PRO A 537 -2.68 -28.75 -24.71
N SER A 538 -2.82 -29.92 -25.33
CA SER A 538 -3.95 -30.27 -26.21
C SER A 538 -5.00 -31.19 -25.58
N ASP A 539 -4.72 -31.73 -24.38
CA ASP A 539 -5.54 -32.75 -23.72
C ASP A 539 -6.79 -32.20 -22.99
N TYR A 540 -6.96 -30.88 -22.95
CA TYR A 540 -7.99 -30.21 -22.15
C TYR A 540 -8.82 -29.28 -23.04
N ASN A 541 -10.12 -29.22 -22.78
CA ASN A 541 -11.02 -28.35 -23.54
C ASN A 541 -11.09 -26.93 -22.98
N HIS A 542 -11.05 -26.76 -21.66
CA HIS A 542 -11.14 -25.45 -21.03
C HIS A 542 -10.27 -25.37 -19.77
N TYR A 543 -9.26 -24.51 -19.80
CA TYR A 543 -8.31 -24.35 -18.70
C TYR A 543 -7.75 -22.92 -18.67
N TYR A 544 -7.10 -22.56 -17.58
CA TYR A 544 -6.27 -21.36 -17.52
C TYR A 544 -4.81 -21.71 -17.29
N LEU A 545 -3.92 -20.81 -17.70
CA LEU A 545 -2.49 -20.85 -17.40
C LEU A 545 -2.12 -19.64 -16.56
N ARG A 546 -1.33 -19.82 -15.50
CA ARG A 546 -0.69 -18.72 -14.77
C ARG A 546 0.73 -19.12 -14.40
N ALA A 547 1.59 -18.15 -14.13
CA ALA A 547 2.96 -18.38 -13.74
C ALA A 547 3.29 -17.70 -12.42
N GLU A 548 4.30 -18.25 -11.75
CA GLU A 548 4.95 -17.63 -10.60
C GLU A 548 6.46 -17.76 -10.70
N ALA A 549 7.15 -16.81 -10.08
CA ALA A 549 8.60 -16.83 -9.93
C ALA A 549 8.95 -16.45 -8.50
N ILE A 550 9.94 -17.12 -7.93
CA ILE A 550 10.53 -16.77 -6.64
C ILE A 550 12.01 -16.49 -6.87
N THR A 551 12.48 -15.40 -6.29
CA THR A 551 13.91 -15.07 -6.24
C THR A 551 14.38 -15.15 -4.81
N GLN A 552 15.63 -15.54 -4.62
CA GLN A 552 16.26 -15.60 -3.31
C GLN A 552 17.36 -14.54 -3.22
N ARG A 553 17.23 -13.70 -2.20
CA ARG A 553 18.29 -12.75 -1.85
C ARG A 553 19.37 -13.53 -1.12
N GLU A 554 20.63 -13.24 -1.41
CA GLU A 554 21.68 -13.57 -0.45
C GLU A 554 21.32 -12.82 0.85
N SER A 555 21.32 -13.49 2.00
CA SER A 555 20.73 -12.96 3.24
C SER A 555 21.38 -11.64 3.66
N PHE A 556 20.70 -10.50 3.45
CA PHE A 556 21.25 -9.19 3.82
C PHE A 556 20.53 -8.49 4.99
N THR A 557 19.31 -8.88 5.38
CA THR A 557 18.65 -8.44 6.64
C THR A 557 17.63 -9.46 7.15
N VAL A 558 17.32 -9.42 8.44
CA VAL A 558 16.34 -10.27 9.14
C VAL A 558 14.89 -9.78 8.91
N GLU A 559 14.69 -8.55 8.43
CA GLU A 559 13.36 -7.91 8.38
C GLU A 559 12.69 -7.92 6.99
N GLN A 560 13.46 -7.96 5.89
CA GLN A 560 12.91 -8.19 4.55
C GLN A 560 13.10 -9.67 4.21
N GLY A 561 12.01 -10.39 3.95
CA GLY A 561 12.03 -11.83 3.74
C GLY A 561 13.12 -12.27 2.74
N ALA A 562 13.70 -13.45 2.97
CA ALA A 562 14.80 -13.99 2.17
C ALA A 562 14.45 -14.21 0.68
N SER A 563 13.18 -14.05 0.30
CA SER A 563 12.73 -14.17 -1.07
C SER A 563 11.77 -13.07 -1.51
N CYS A 564 11.82 -12.77 -2.81
CA CYS A 564 10.80 -12.00 -3.51
C CYS A 564 9.99 -12.94 -4.41
N ARG A 565 8.79 -12.54 -4.80
CA ARG A 565 7.87 -13.34 -5.61
C ARG A 565 7.18 -12.46 -6.66
N ALA A 566 6.81 -13.08 -7.78
CA ALA A 566 5.90 -12.53 -8.76
C ALA A 566 4.83 -13.56 -9.13
N LEU A 567 3.61 -13.08 -9.41
CA LEU A 567 2.43 -13.87 -9.79
C LEU A 567 1.77 -13.23 -11.00
N THR A 568 1.49 -14.00 -12.05
CA THR A 568 0.77 -13.48 -13.24
C THR A 568 -0.73 -13.61 -13.08
N ASN A 569 -1.50 -12.70 -13.68
CA ASN A 569 -2.89 -13.00 -14.00
C ASN A 569 -2.97 -14.15 -15.04
N PRO A 570 -4.10 -14.89 -15.09
CA PRO A 570 -4.21 -16.07 -15.93
C PRO A 570 -4.41 -15.72 -17.41
N ILE A 571 -4.07 -16.66 -18.28
CA ILE A 571 -4.49 -16.69 -19.68
C ILE A 571 -5.50 -17.83 -19.82
N TRP A 572 -6.72 -17.55 -20.26
CA TRP A 572 -7.76 -18.57 -20.42
C TRP A 572 -7.69 -19.18 -21.81
N ILE A 573 -7.70 -20.51 -21.87
CA ILE A 573 -7.60 -21.27 -23.10
C ILE A 573 -8.85 -22.14 -23.25
N GLU A 574 -9.50 -22.01 -24.40
CA GLU A 574 -10.59 -22.87 -24.84
C GLU A 574 -10.15 -23.57 -26.13
N LYS A 575 -10.25 -24.89 -26.17
CA LYS A 575 -9.85 -25.66 -27.34
C LYS A 575 -10.83 -25.39 -28.47
N GLN A 576 -10.29 -24.95 -29.61
CA GLN A 576 -11.09 -24.80 -30.82
C GLN A 576 -11.32 -26.20 -31.43
N SER A 577 -12.60 -26.57 -31.58
CA SER A 577 -13.05 -27.84 -32.14
C SER A 577 -12.70 -28.01 -33.61
#